data_AF-A0A832CN02-F1
#
_entry.id   AF-A0A832CN02-F1
#
_cell.length_a   1.000
_cell.length_b   1.000
_cell.length_c   1.000
_cell.angle_alpha   90.00
_cell.angle_beta   90.00
_cell.angle_gamma   90.00
#
_symmetry.space_group_name_H-M   'P 1'
#
loop_
_entity.id
_entity.type
_entity.pdbx_description
1 polymer ?
#
loop_
_entity_poly.entity_id
_entity_poly.type
_entity_poly.pdbx_seq_one_letter_code
_entity_poly.pdbx_strand_id
1 'polypeptide(L)'
;MSAVSHSRHGASQRGATRVADISGFVAASSEAIARSEDMKKVVQGSLVDELARLKQLGDFLANGRDWQGRRAEQFQAEWSEMKQSLERARQAVADLAAQAQEITTAIIDAGGGSGR
;
A
#
# COMPACT_ATOMS: atom_id res chain seq x y z
N MET A 1 -76.47 -14.79 -21.97
CA MET A 1 -76.45 -13.39 -21.51
C MET A 1 -75.02 -13.05 -21.11
N SER A 2 -74.35 -12.20 -21.90
CA SER A 2 -73.02 -11.66 -21.57
C SER A 2 -73.14 -10.53 -20.56
N ALA A 3 -72.22 -10.47 -19.58
CA ALA A 3 -71.94 -9.27 -18.81
C ALA A 3 -70.46 -9.23 -18.38
N VAL A 4 -69.72 -8.38 -19.09
CA VAL A 4 -68.64 -7.45 -18.71
C VAL A 4 -67.87 -7.64 -17.39
N SER A 5 -66.54 -7.58 -17.56
CA SER A 5 -65.42 -7.26 -16.67
C SER A 5 -65.71 -6.46 -15.39
N HIS A 6 -64.92 -6.72 -14.33
CA HIS A 6 -64.26 -5.69 -13.52
C HIS A 6 -63.04 -6.28 -12.78
N SER A 7 -61.87 -5.67 -13.01
CA SER A 7 -60.63 -5.89 -12.25
C SER A 7 -60.77 -5.41 -10.80
N ARG A 8 -60.26 -6.19 -9.84
CA ARG A 8 -59.83 -5.68 -8.54
C ARG A 8 -58.47 -6.26 -8.15
N HIS A 9 -57.53 -5.34 -7.98
CA HIS A 9 -56.25 -5.51 -7.32
C HIS A 9 -56.43 -6.13 -5.93
N GLY A 10 -55.71 -7.22 -5.67
CA GLY A 10 -55.48 -7.77 -4.34
C GLY A 10 -53.98 -7.88 -4.12
N ALA A 11 -53.43 -6.99 -3.31
CA ALA A 11 -52.05 -7.04 -2.85
C ALA A 11 -51.85 -8.22 -1.90
N SER A 12 -50.77 -8.99 -2.08
CA SER A 12 -50.11 -9.68 -0.98
C SER A 12 -48.61 -9.71 -1.27
N GLN A 13 -47.91 -8.78 -0.61
CA GLN A 13 -46.47 -8.83 -0.42
C GLN A 13 -46.11 -10.11 0.34
N ARG A 14 -45.01 -10.77 -0.01
CA ARG A 14 -43.86 -11.04 0.88
C ARG A 14 -43.02 -12.20 0.33
N GLY A 15 -41.83 -11.83 -0.11
CA GLY A 15 -40.76 -12.74 -0.51
C GLY A 15 -39.56 -11.94 -1.00
N ALA A 16 -39.26 -10.83 -0.32
CA ALA A 16 -38.11 -10.01 -0.61
C ALA A 16 -36.85 -10.74 -0.15
N THR A 17 -36.30 -11.61 -0.99
CA THR A 17 -34.85 -11.77 -1.00
C THR A 17 -34.31 -10.58 -1.78
N ARG A 18 -34.25 -9.43 -1.10
CA ARG A 18 -33.37 -8.35 -1.51
C ARG A 18 -31.98 -8.96 -1.40
N VAL A 19 -31.48 -9.51 -2.51
CA VAL A 19 -30.04 -9.63 -2.72
C VAL A 19 -29.58 -8.19 -2.54
N ALA A 20 -29.06 -7.92 -1.33
CA ALA A 20 -28.49 -6.64 -1.02
C ALA A 20 -27.44 -6.42 -2.10
N ASP A 21 -27.67 -5.40 -2.91
CA ASP A 21 -26.75 -4.87 -3.87
C ASP A 21 -25.45 -4.55 -3.11
N ILE A 22 -24.49 -5.48 -3.12
CA ILE A 22 -23.12 -5.22 -2.66
C ILE A 22 -22.37 -4.56 -3.83
N SER A 23 -22.98 -3.53 -4.40
CA SER A 23 -22.39 -2.72 -5.46
C SER A 23 -22.15 -1.33 -4.87
N GLY A 24 -20.95 -1.08 -4.35
CA GLY A 24 -20.41 0.29 -4.37
C GLY A 24 -19.81 0.90 -3.11
N PHE A 25 -19.98 0.35 -1.90
CA PHE A 25 -19.35 0.94 -0.71
C PHE A 25 -18.45 -0.08 -0.01
N VAL A 26 -17.14 0.03 -0.26
CA VAL A 26 -16.16 -0.44 0.72
C VAL A 26 -16.24 0.54 1.88
N ALA A 27 -16.77 0.11 3.03
CA ALA A 27 -16.63 0.88 4.27
C ALA A 27 -15.35 0.38 4.95
N ALA A 28 -14.34 1.24 5.07
CA ALA A 28 -13.16 0.89 5.85
C ALA A 28 -13.48 0.92 7.35
N SER A 29 -13.01 -0.08 8.10
CA SER A 29 -13.11 -0.06 9.56
C SER A 29 -12.13 0.96 10.15
N SER A 30 -12.41 1.44 11.37
CA SER A 30 -11.48 2.28 12.14
C SER A 30 -10.13 1.62 12.36
N GLU A 31 -10.09 0.29 12.50
CA GLU A 31 -8.85 -0.46 12.58
C GLU A 31 -8.06 -0.43 11.27
N ALA A 32 -8.71 -0.60 10.11
CA ALA A 32 -8.03 -0.52 8.82
C ALA A 32 -7.42 0.87 8.58
N ILE A 33 -8.14 1.93 8.96
CA ILE A 33 -7.63 3.30 8.93
C ILE A 33 -6.37 3.41 9.82
N ALA A 34 -6.45 3.00 11.09
CA ALA A 34 -5.32 3.08 12.01
C ALA A 34 -4.08 2.30 11.51
N ARG A 35 -4.27 1.08 10.98
CA ARG A 35 -3.17 0.27 10.44
C ARG A 35 -2.55 0.87 9.17
N SER A 36 -3.35 1.49 8.31
CA SER A 36 -2.84 2.18 7.12
C SER A 36 -1.98 3.39 7.50
N GLU A 37 -2.38 4.15 8.53
CA GLU A 37 -1.58 5.26 9.05
C GLU A 37 -0.27 4.78 9.70
N ASP A 38 -0.30 3.66 10.43
CA ASP A 38 0.91 3.06 11.01
C ASP A 38 1.88 2.59 9.91
N MET A 39 1.36 1.92 8.88
CA MET A 39 2.15 1.52 7.71
C MET A 39 2.81 2.74 7.06
N LYS A 40 2.04 3.81 6.82
CA LYS A 40 2.54 5.07 6.25
C LYS A 40 3.69 5.65 7.08
N LYS A 41 3.58 5.70 8.42
CA LYS A 41 4.64 6.21 9.30
C LYS A 41 5.93 5.39 9.21
N VAL A 42 5.82 4.06 9.14
CA VAL A 42 6.99 3.17 9.05
C VAL A 42 7.74 3.38 7.72
N VAL A 43 7.00 3.46 6.62
CA VAL A 43 7.61 3.54 5.27
C VAL A 43 8.07 4.95 4.89
N GLN A 44 7.47 6.00 5.46
CA GLN A 44 7.91 7.38 5.33
C GLN A 44 9.05 7.76 6.30
N GLY A 45 9.58 6.78 7.05
CA GLY A 45 10.72 6.98 7.95
C GLY A 45 12.05 7.22 7.20
N SER A 46 13.14 7.31 7.96
CA SER A 46 14.49 7.61 7.45
C SER A 46 15.15 6.50 6.63
N LEU A 47 14.49 5.37 6.39
CA LEU A 47 15.12 4.19 5.81
C LEU A 47 15.69 4.42 4.40
N VAL A 48 14.99 5.20 3.55
CA VAL A 48 15.49 5.56 2.21
C VAL A 48 16.80 6.35 2.31
N ASP A 49 16.85 7.31 3.22
CA ASP A 49 18.02 8.15 3.46
C ASP A 49 19.17 7.35 4.09
N GLU A 50 18.86 6.42 4.99
CA GLU A 50 19.84 5.52 5.59
C GLU A 50 20.47 4.57 4.58
N LEU A 51 19.69 4.04 3.62
CA LEU A 51 20.21 3.22 2.52
C LEU A 51 21.11 4.05 1.59
N ALA A 52 20.71 5.28 1.28
CA ALA A 52 21.55 6.20 0.49
C ALA A 52 22.87 6.53 1.23
N ARG A 53 22.81 6.77 2.54
CA ARG A 53 24.00 7.01 3.38
C ARG A 53 24.91 5.79 3.44
N LEU A 54 24.37 4.59 3.62
CA LEU A 54 25.15 3.34 3.64
C LEU A 54 25.90 3.15 2.32
N LYS A 55 25.23 3.44 1.19
CA LYS A 55 25.88 3.42 -0.12
C LYS A 55 27.03 4.42 -0.21
N GLN A 56 26.86 5.66 0.26
CA GLN A 56 27.93 6.66 0.24
C GLN A 56 29.15 6.23 1.06
N LEU A 57 28.92 5.63 2.24
CA LEU A 57 29.99 5.10 3.09
C LEU A 57 30.73 3.94 2.41
N GLY A 58 29.99 3.01 1.78
CA GLY A 58 30.61 1.92 1.04
C GLY A 58 31.36 2.39 -0.20
N ASP A 59 30.83 3.37 -0.94
CA ASP A 59 31.52 4.01 -2.08
C ASP A 59 32.85 4.67 -1.64
N PHE A 60 32.87 5.29 -0.44
CA PHE A 60 34.08 5.82 0.16
C PHE A 60 35.08 4.71 0.50
N LEU A 61 34.65 3.63 1.18
CA LEU A 61 35.55 2.54 1.55
C LEU A 61 36.08 1.75 0.34
N ALA A 62 35.27 1.62 -0.71
CA ALA A 62 35.63 0.93 -1.94
C ALA A 62 36.55 1.75 -2.85
N ASN A 63 36.84 3.02 -2.54
CA ASN A 63 37.74 3.84 -3.35
C ASN A 63 39.21 3.39 -3.28
N GLY A 64 39.58 2.55 -2.30
CA GLY A 64 40.92 2.00 -2.11
C GLY A 64 42.02 2.99 -1.71
N ARG A 65 41.67 4.27 -1.47
CA ARG A 65 42.63 5.32 -1.11
C ARG A 65 42.99 5.27 0.37
N ASP A 66 41.97 5.13 1.21
CA ASP A 66 42.08 5.32 2.67
C ASP A 66 42.14 3.99 3.45
N TRP A 67 41.90 2.85 2.79
CA TRP A 67 41.98 1.50 3.36
C TRP A 67 42.55 0.50 2.35
N GLN A 68 43.58 -0.26 2.75
CA GLN A 68 44.33 -1.19 1.90
C GLN A 68 44.56 -2.54 2.57
N GLY A 69 44.90 -3.55 1.75
CA GLY A 69 45.19 -4.93 2.17
C GLY A 69 44.15 -5.93 1.67
N ARG A 70 44.41 -7.23 1.88
CA ARG A 70 43.60 -8.33 1.31
C ARG A 70 42.09 -8.19 1.54
N ARG A 71 41.67 -7.73 2.72
CA ARG A 71 40.24 -7.53 3.04
C ARG A 71 39.64 -6.32 2.30
N ALA A 72 40.42 -5.27 2.06
CA ALA A 72 39.99 -4.11 1.29
C ALA A 72 39.79 -4.50 -0.19
N GLU A 73 40.72 -5.26 -0.76
CA GLU A 73 40.61 -5.79 -2.13
C GLU A 73 39.36 -6.68 -2.28
N GLN A 74 39.13 -7.57 -1.32
CA GLN A 74 37.92 -8.40 -1.30
C GLN A 74 36.65 -7.54 -1.23
N PHE A 75 36.60 -6.58 -0.31
CA PHE A 75 35.47 -5.67 -0.20
C PHE A 75 35.20 -4.90 -1.50
N GLN A 76 36.24 -4.37 -2.15
CA GLN A 76 36.13 -3.65 -3.42
C GLN A 76 35.57 -4.54 -4.53
N ALA A 77 36.00 -5.80 -4.60
CA ALA A 77 35.50 -6.77 -5.57
C ALA A 77 34.01 -7.09 -5.35
N GLU A 78 33.58 -7.20 -4.10
CA GLU A 78 32.20 -7.53 -3.72
C GLU A 78 31.26 -6.29 -3.72
N TRP A 79 31.83 -5.07 -3.60
CA TRP A 79 31.06 -3.84 -3.40
C TRP A 79 30.09 -3.53 -4.54
N SER A 80 30.45 -3.84 -5.79
CA SER A 80 29.57 -3.59 -6.94
C SER A 80 28.22 -4.31 -6.80
N GLU A 81 28.23 -5.56 -6.33
CA GLU A 81 27.01 -6.34 -6.12
C GLU A 81 26.23 -5.85 -4.90
N MET A 82 26.92 -5.60 -3.78
CA MET A 82 26.31 -5.05 -2.57
C MET A 82 25.62 -3.70 -2.84
N LYS A 83 26.28 -2.82 -3.59
CA LYS A 83 25.74 -1.52 -4.02
C LYS A 83 24.47 -1.66 -4.84
N GLN A 84 24.41 -2.62 -5.76
CA GLN A 84 23.19 -2.90 -6.52
C GLN A 84 22.05 -3.39 -5.63
N SER A 85 22.35 -4.24 -4.65
CA SER A 85 21.36 -4.68 -3.66
C SER A 85 20.83 -3.53 -2.81
N LEU A 86 21.68 -2.59 -2.41
CA LEU A 86 21.27 -1.38 -1.69
C LEU A 86 20.35 -0.49 -2.54
N GLU A 87 20.66 -0.30 -3.82
CA GLU A 87 19.78 0.48 -4.72
C GLU A 87 18.43 -0.19 -4.94
N ARG A 88 18.40 -1.52 -5.11
CA ARG A 88 17.13 -2.27 -5.20
C ARG A 88 16.30 -2.13 -3.93
N ALA A 89 16.93 -2.24 -2.75
CA ALA A 89 16.26 -2.04 -1.47
C ALA A 89 15.72 -0.61 -1.35
N ARG A 90 16.51 0.41 -1.74
CA ARG A 90 16.10 1.82 -1.72
C ARG A 90 14.88 2.06 -2.59
N GLN A 91 14.89 1.52 -3.82
CA GLN A 91 13.75 1.64 -4.73
C GLN A 91 12.51 0.93 -4.18
N ALA A 92 12.65 -0.29 -3.67
CA ALA A 92 11.53 -1.03 -3.09
C ALA A 92 10.88 -0.30 -1.91
N VAL A 93 11.67 0.35 -1.04
CA VAL A 93 11.15 1.15 0.07
C VAL A 93 10.43 2.41 -0.45
N ALA A 94 10.99 3.09 -1.46
CA ALA A 94 10.36 4.25 -2.06
C ALA A 94 9.01 3.90 -2.72
N ASP A 95 8.97 2.79 -3.47
CA ASP A 95 7.76 2.28 -4.11
C ASP A 95 6.70 1.89 -3.07
N LEU A 96 7.12 1.23 -1.98
CA LEU A 96 6.23 0.89 -0.88
C LEU A 96 5.67 2.14 -0.19
N ALA A 97 6.47 3.19 -0.02
CA ALA A 97 6.00 4.45 0.55
C ALA A 97 4.95 5.15 -0.32
N ALA A 98 5.14 5.15 -1.65
CA ALA A 98 4.17 5.67 -2.60
C ALA A 98 2.86 4.87 -2.54
N GLN A 99 2.93 3.53 -2.61
CA GLN A 99 1.74 2.66 -2.53
C GLN A 99 1.02 2.78 -1.19
N ALA A 100 1.76 2.88 -0.08
CA ALA A 100 1.17 3.06 1.24
C ALA A 100 0.37 4.36 1.34
N GLN A 101 0.84 5.44 0.70
CA GLN A 101 0.10 6.70 0.65
C GLN A 101 -1.21 6.55 -0.14
N GLU A 102 -1.17 5.91 -1.31
CA GLU A 102 -2.36 5.67 -2.14
C GLU A 102 -3.39 4.78 -1.42
N ILE A 103 -2.94 3.68 -0.82
CA ILE A 103 -3.81 2.76 -0.06
C ILE A 103 -4.43 3.47 1.15
N THR A 104 -3.65 4.26 1.88
CA THR A 104 -4.16 5.03 3.04
C THR A 104 -5.25 6.00 2.62
N THR A 105 -5.04 6.75 1.52
CA THR A 105 -6.06 7.67 0.98
C THR A 105 -7.33 6.91 0.59
N ALA A 106 -7.21 5.81 -0.15
CA ALA A 106 -8.37 5.00 -0.56
C ALA A 106 -9.14 4.43 0.64
N ILE A 107 -8.46 3.99 1.69
CA ILE A 107 -9.07 3.48 2.94
C ILE A 107 -9.81 4.60 3.68
N ILE A 108 -9.22 5.79 3.81
CA ILE A 108 -9.86 6.93 4.49
C ILE A 108 -11.11 7.38 3.72
N ASP A 109 -11.04 7.49 2.40
CA ASP A 109 -12.17 7.89 1.56
C ASP A 109 -13.34 6.89 1.67
N ALA A 110 -13.02 5.59 1.67
CA ALA A 110 -13.94 4.49 1.90
C ALA A 110 -14.60 4.54 3.30
N GLY A 111 -13.83 4.88 4.34
CA GLY A 111 -14.34 5.02 5.72
C GLY A 111 -15.17 6.29 5.95
N GLY A 112 -14.83 7.39 5.27
CA GLY A 112 -15.53 8.68 5.36
C GLY A 112 -16.86 8.75 4.59
N GLY A 113 -17.06 7.86 3.62
CA GLY A 113 -18.28 7.79 2.80
C GLY A 113 -19.53 7.26 3.52
N SER A 114 -19.41 6.76 4.76
CA SER A 114 -20.54 6.22 5.54
C SER A 114 -21.23 7.24 6.45
N GLY A 115 -20.89 8.53 6.34
CA GLY A 115 -21.32 9.60 7.28
C GLY A 115 -22.29 10.66 6.74
N ARG A 116 -22.99 10.45 5.62
CA ARG A 116 -24.04 11.37 5.13
C ARG A 116 -25.36 10.66 4.88
#